data_AF-A0A934WQ89-F1
#
_entry.id   AF-A0A934WQ89-F1
#
_cell.length_a   1.000
_cell.length_b   1.000
_cell.length_c   1.000
_cell.angle_alpha   90.00
_cell.angle_beta   90.00
_cell.angle_gamma   90.00
#
_symmetry.space_group_name_H-M   'P 1'
#
loop_
_entity.id
_entity.type
_entity.pdbx_description
1 polymer ?
#
loop_
_entity_poly.entity_id
_entity_poly.type
_entity_poly.pdbx_seq_one_letter_code
_entity_poly.pdbx_strand_id
1 'polypeptide(L)' 'MKKQLFGKNIVPSCVYCEYSKNEGESQFCTVNKQLKNGKCKKFKYNPIMREPKGMAPLKSFDKEDFSL' A
#
# COMPACT_ATOMS: atom_id res chain seq x y z
N MET A 1 -5.23 5.49 -24.36
CA MET A 1 -4.84 4.44 -23.39
C MET A 1 -4.83 5.04 -21.99
N LYS A 2 -5.49 4.42 -20.99
CA LYS A 2 -5.42 4.90 -19.60
C LYS A 2 -3.96 4.82 -19.11
N LYS A 3 -3.38 5.94 -18.70
CA LYS A 3 -2.10 5.96 -17.99
C LYS A 3 -2.28 5.17 -16.69
N GLN A 4 -1.49 4.12 -16.53
CA GLN A 4 -1.40 3.41 -15.25
C GLN A 4 -0.82 4.38 -14.23
N LEU A 5 -1.58 4.71 -13.19
CA LEU A 5 -1.17 5.66 -12.14
C LEU A 5 -0.08 5.09 -11.23
N PHE A 6 0.10 3.77 -11.25
CA PHE A 6 1.04 3.07 -10.39
C PHE A 6 1.91 2.12 -11.22
N GLY A 7 3.13 1.85 -10.73
CA GLY A 7 4.14 1.06 -11.45
C GLY A 7 3.62 -0.31 -11.89
N LYS A 8 4.14 -0.81 -13.03
CA LYS A 8 3.66 -2.08 -13.64
C LYS A 8 3.97 -3.34 -12.81
N ASN A 9 4.93 -3.25 -11.88
CA ASN A 9 5.48 -4.39 -11.14
C ASN A 9 5.11 -4.37 -9.65
N ILE A 10 3.83 -4.19 -9.33
CA ILE A 10 3.35 -4.38 -7.96
C ILE A 10 3.19 -5.88 -7.72
N VAL A 11 3.94 -6.41 -6.75
CA VAL A 11 3.78 -7.80 -6.30
C VAL A 11 2.38 -7.97 -5.70
N PRO A 12 1.56 -8.93 -6.17
CA PRO A 12 0.22 -9.14 -5.66
C PRO A 12 0.25 -9.50 -4.17
N SER A 13 -0.49 -8.75 -3.35
CA SER A 13 -0.69 -9.04 -1.93
C SER A 13 -2.14 -8.78 -1.56
N CYS A 14 -2.75 -9.72 -0.81
CA CYS A 14 -4.12 -9.56 -0.35
C CYS A 14 -4.30 -8.34 0.58
N VAL A 15 -3.24 -7.94 1.30
CA VAL A 15 -3.25 -6.77 2.18
C VAL A 15 -3.57 -5.47 1.43
N TYR A 16 -3.21 -5.40 0.14
CA TYR A 16 -3.40 -4.22 -0.70
C TYR A 16 -4.43 -4.43 -1.81
N CYS A 17 -5.25 -5.48 -1.70
CA CYS A 17 -6.22 -5.83 -2.73
C CYS A 17 -7.57 -5.20 -2.43
N GLU A 18 -8.19 -4.53 -3.40
CA GLU A 18 -9.56 -3.97 -3.25
C GLU A 18 -10.61 -5.02 -2.89
N TYR A 19 -10.34 -6.29 -3.18
CA TYR A 19 -11.23 -7.42 -2.89
C TYR A 19 -10.97 -8.10 -1.53
N SER A 20 -9.95 -7.68 -0.77
CA SER A 20 -9.75 -8.19 0.59
C SER A 20 -10.68 -7.48 1.56
N LYS A 21 -11.21 -8.27 2.50
CA LYS A 21 -11.94 -7.77 3.66
C LYS A 21 -11.31 -8.36 4.91
N ASN A 22 -11.19 -7.52 5.93
CA ASN A 22 -10.75 -7.91 7.25
C ASN A 22 -11.98 -8.03 8.15
N GLU A 23 -12.12 -9.17 8.81
CA GLU A 23 -13.13 -9.43 9.82
C GLU A 23 -12.39 -9.91 11.07
N GLY A 24 -12.18 -8.98 12.01
CA GLY A 24 -11.27 -9.18 13.14
C GLY A 24 -9.84 -9.45 12.66
N GLU A 25 -9.28 -10.59 13.09
CA GLU A 25 -7.94 -11.05 12.71
C GLU A 25 -7.90 -11.81 11.37
N SER A 26 -9.06 -12.15 10.81
CA SER A 26 -9.16 -12.96 9.59
C SER A 26 -9.32 -12.08 8.35
N GLN A 27 -8.44 -12.27 7.37
CA GLN A 27 -8.55 -11.65 6.05
C GLN A 27 -9.10 -12.65 5.03
N PHE A 28 -10.20 -12.31 4.35
CA PHE A 28 -10.78 -13.13 3.29
C PHE A 28 -10.95 -12.37 1.98
N CYS A 29 -11.07 -13.14 0.89
CA CYS A 29 -11.21 -12.62 -0.45
C CYS A 29 -12.67 -12.69 -0.90
N THR A 30 -13.28 -11.55 -1.20
CA THR A 30 -14.68 -11.47 -1.63
C THR A 30 -14.97 -12.18 -2.97
N VAL A 31 -13.93 -12.42 -3.78
CA VAL A 31 -14.03 -13.15 -5.06
C VAL A 31 -13.65 -14.64 -4.94
N ASN A 32 -13.47 -15.16 -3.73
CA ASN A 32 -13.12 -16.56 -3.44
C ASN A 32 -11.92 -17.07 -4.27
N LYS A 33 -10.90 -16.22 -4.41
CA LYS A 33 -9.62 -16.58 -5.04
C LYS A 33 -8.51 -16.64 -4.00
N GLN A 34 -7.59 -17.55 -4.25
CA GLN A 34 -6.37 -17.70 -3.46
C GLN A 34 -5.17 -17.26 -4.30
N LEU A 35 -4.16 -16.72 -3.64
CA LEU A 35 -2.88 -16.42 -4.25
C LEU A 35 -2.17 -17.74 -4.59
N LYS A 36 -1.90 -18.00 -5.88
CA LYS A 36 -1.17 -19.20 -6.34
C LYS A 36 0.13 -18.76 -6.98
N ASN A 37 1.27 -19.28 -6.51
CA ASN A 37 2.61 -18.95 -7.00
C ASN A 37 2.88 -17.42 -7.08
N GLY A 38 2.43 -16.67 -6.07
CA GLY A 38 2.59 -15.21 -6.02
C GLY A 38 1.75 -14.44 -7.06
N LYS A 39 0.80 -15.09 -7.74
CA LYS A 39 -0.05 -14.47 -8.75
C LYS A 39 -1.53 -14.60 -8.37
N CYS A 40 -2.28 -13.53 -8.63
CA CYS A 40 -3.73 -13.53 -8.58
C CYS A 40 -4.27 -12.76 -9.79
N LYS A 41 -5.05 -13.44 -10.66
CA LYS A 41 -5.60 -12.84 -11.89
C LYS A 41 -6.61 -11.71 -11.63
N LYS A 42 -7.20 -11.69 -10.43
CA LYS A 42 -8.18 -10.68 -9.99
C LYS A 42 -7.56 -9.67 -9.02
N PHE A 43 -6.24 -9.65 -8.86
CA PHE A 43 -5.60 -8.66 -8.01
C PHE A 43 -5.87 -7.25 -8.54
N LYS A 44 -6.40 -6.40 -7.68
CA LYS A 44 -6.64 -4.99 -7.96
C LYS A 44 -6.05 -4.18 -6.81
N TYR A 45 -5.00 -3.44 -7.11
CA TYR A 45 -4.28 -2.67 -6.09
C TYR A 45 -5.13 -1.50 -5.60
N ASN A 46 -5.36 -1.43 -4.29
CA ASN A 46 -5.99 -0.28 -3.62
C ASN A 46 -4.92 0.52 -2.85
N PRO A 47 -4.52 1.70 -3.34
CA PRO A 47 -3.49 2.54 -2.69
C PRO A 47 -3.87 3.02 -1.29
N ILE A 48 -5.16 3.12 -0.98
CA ILE A 48 -5.65 3.62 0.32
C ILE A 48 -5.38 2.61 1.44
N MET A 49 -5.23 1.33 1.08
CA MET A 49 -4.85 0.27 2.03
C MET A 49 -3.35 0.29 2.38
N ARG A 50 -2.56 1.18 1.77
CA ARG A 50 -1.14 1.30 2.08
C ARG A 50 -0.96 2.20 3.29
N GLU A 51 -0.31 1.68 4.31
CA GLU A 51 0.15 2.50 5.41
C GLU A 51 1.31 3.41 4.91
N PRO A 52 1.17 4.75 5.01
CA PRO A 52 2.26 5.65 4.67
C PRO A 52 3.45 5.40 5.59
N LYS A 53 4.66 5.55 5.04
CA LYS A 53 5.85 5.51 5.90
C LYS A 53 5.74 6.62 6.94
N GLY A 54 6.20 6.35 8.15
CA GLY A 54 6.27 7.34 9.21
C GLY A 54 6.94 8.63 8.71
N MET A 55 6.50 9.76 9.25
CA MET A 55 7.10 11.05 8.94
C MET A 55 8.61 10.97 9.19
N ALA A 56 9.38 11.55 8.28
CA ALA A 56 10.81 11.75 8.53
C ALA A 56 10.96 12.60 9.80
N PRO A 57 12.00 12.36 10.62
CA PRO A 57 12.27 13.20 11.77
C PRO A 57 12.40 14.65 11.31
N LEU A 58 11.74 15.56 12.03
CA LEU A 58 11.92 16.99 11.79
C LEU A 58 13.38 17.35 12.07
N LYS A 59 13.94 18.23 11.24
CA LYS A 59 15.24 18.83 11.55
C LYS A 59 15.10 19.64 12.83
N SER A 60 15.99 19.40 13.78
CA SER A 60 16.23 20.33 14.87
C SER A 60 17.00 21.51 14.31
N PHE A 61 16.54 22.72 14.60
CA PHE A 61 17.25 23.95 14.31
C PHE A 61 17.53 24.67 15.62
N ASP A 62 18.73 25.20 15.77
CA ASP A 62 19.12 26.01 16.91
C ASP A 62 18.94 27.50 16.57
N LYS A 63 19.00 28.37 17.59
CA LYS A 63 18.79 29.81 17.38
C LYS A 63 19.86 30.42 16.48
N GLU A 64 21.07 29.86 16.47
CA GLU A 64 22.16 30.32 15.60
C GLU A 64 21.86 30.11 14.10
N ASP A 65 21.08 29.09 13.73
CA ASP A 65 20.68 28.82 12.33
C ASP A 65 19.83 29.96 11.72
N PHE A 66 19.30 30.85 12.57
CA PHE A 66 18.45 31.97 12.18
C PHE A 66 19.11 33.34 12.43
N SER A 67 20.42 33.35 12.74
CA SER A 67 21.20 34.59 12.89
C SER A 67 21.86 35.01 11.58
N LEU A 68 21.96 36.32 11.36
CA LEU A 68 22.32 36.96 10.08
C LEU A 68 23.82 37.30 10.01
#